data_AF-A0A8C1M0T0-F1
#
_entry.id   AF-A0A8C1M0T0-F1
#
_cell.length_a   1.000
_cell.length_b   1.000
_cell.length_c   1.000
_cell.angle_alpha   90.00
_cell.angle_beta   90.00
_cell.angle_gamma   90.00
#
_symmetry.space_group_name_H-M   'P 1'
#
loop_
_entity.id
_entity.type
_entity.pdbx_description
1 polymer ?
#
loop_
_entity_poly.entity_id
_entity_poly.type
_entity_poly.pdbx_seq_one_letter_code
_entity_poly.pdbx_strand_id
1 'polypeptide(L)'
;MRFITAQHSISVYLPPRPTTALTCVLRCFPCEPTWAGSPFLHRPPTRPMVTMTRSKTFQAYLPSCHRTYSCIHCRAHLANHDELISKSFQGSQGRAYLFNSVVNVGCGPAEERVLLTGLHAVADIYCENCKTTLGWKYEHAFESSQKYKEGKFIIELAHMIKDNGWD
;
A
#
# COMPACT_ATOMS: atom_id res chain seq x y z
N MET A 1 10.12 -56.42 -33.25
CA MET A 1 10.84 -55.22 -33.74
C MET A 1 11.37 -54.49 -32.50
N ARG A 2 12.66 -54.49 -32.12
CA ARG A 2 13.78 -53.60 -32.56
C ARG A 2 13.27 -52.18 -32.88
N PHE A 3 13.71 -51.10 -32.22
CA PHE A 3 15.08 -50.57 -32.14
C PHE A 3 15.38 -49.77 -30.85
N ILE A 4 16.69 -49.65 -30.59
CA ILE A 4 17.41 -48.89 -29.55
C ILE A 4 17.77 -47.49 -30.07
N THR A 5 17.71 -46.45 -29.24
CA THR A 5 18.53 -45.20 -29.26
C THR A 5 18.46 -44.56 -27.85
N ALA A 6 19.50 -44.53 -27.02
CA ALA A 6 20.73 -43.70 -27.02
C ALA A 6 20.54 -42.22 -26.60
N GLN A 7 20.96 -41.94 -25.35
CA GLN A 7 21.69 -40.78 -24.79
C GLN A 7 21.31 -39.33 -25.17
N HIS A 8 21.14 -38.47 -24.15
CA HIS A 8 22.08 -37.35 -23.91
C HIS A 8 21.90 -36.72 -22.51
N SER A 9 23.01 -36.63 -21.80
CA SER A 9 23.20 -35.98 -20.50
C SER A 9 23.65 -34.54 -20.74
N ILE A 10 23.09 -33.55 -20.03
CA ILE A 10 23.79 -32.29 -19.76
C ILE A 10 23.51 -31.87 -18.31
N SER A 11 24.51 -32.09 -17.47
CA SER A 11 24.71 -31.45 -16.18
C SER A 11 25.33 -30.07 -16.45
N VAL A 12 24.74 -28.99 -15.94
CA VAL A 12 25.41 -27.69 -15.89
C VAL A 12 25.57 -27.29 -14.44
N TYR A 13 26.83 -27.39 -14.00
CA TYR A 13 27.34 -26.95 -12.73
C TYR A 13 27.24 -25.42 -12.60
N LEU A 14 26.69 -24.94 -11.48
CA LEU A 14 26.76 -23.53 -11.08
C LEU A 14 27.98 -23.32 -10.15
N PRO A 15 28.84 -22.31 -10.39
CA PRO A 15 29.98 -22.03 -9.53
C PRO A 15 29.61 -21.21 -8.27
N PRO A 16 30.38 -21.32 -7.17
CA PRO A 16 30.14 -20.59 -5.92
C PRO A 16 30.65 -19.15 -5.97
N ARG A 17 29.99 -18.25 -5.22
CA ARG A 17 30.44 -16.86 -5.02
C ARG A 17 31.62 -16.80 -4.02
N PRO A 18 32.65 -15.98 -4.28
CA PRO A 18 33.74 -15.79 -3.33
C PRO A 18 33.39 -14.78 -2.23
N THR A 19 33.81 -15.15 -1.02
CA THR A 19 33.91 -14.33 0.19
C THR A 19 35.21 -13.53 0.14
N THR A 20 35.16 -12.23 0.44
CA THR A 20 36.36 -11.47 0.83
C THR A 20 36.07 -10.60 2.05
N ALA A 21 36.64 -11.02 3.18
CA ALA A 21 36.84 -10.20 4.36
C ALA A 21 38.16 -9.43 4.19
N LEU A 22 38.20 -8.16 4.58
CA LEU A 22 39.44 -7.47 4.92
C LEU A 22 39.18 -6.54 6.12
N THR A 23 39.78 -6.94 7.22
CA THR A 23 40.02 -6.23 8.48
C THR A 23 40.98 -5.06 8.30
N CYS A 24 40.78 -3.96 9.03
CA CYS A 24 41.89 -3.16 9.53
C CYS A 24 41.53 -2.58 10.91
N VAL A 25 42.31 -2.98 11.90
CA VAL A 25 42.24 -2.60 13.32
C VAL A 25 43.42 -1.67 13.59
N LEU A 26 43.32 -0.87 14.66
CA LEU A 26 44.40 -0.13 15.36
C LEU A 26 44.77 1.20 14.66
N ARG A 27 44.88 2.36 15.32
CA ARG A 27 45.39 2.67 16.67
C ARG A 27 44.96 4.09 17.09
N CYS A 28 44.77 4.29 18.39
CA CYS A 28 44.82 5.59 19.06
C CYS A 28 46.19 6.27 18.86
N PHE A 29 46.26 7.60 18.89
CA PHE A 29 47.09 8.39 19.83
C PHE A 29 46.68 9.88 19.72
N PRO A 30 46.77 10.65 20.81
CA PRO A 30 46.14 11.97 21.00
C PRO A 30 47.11 13.11 20.63
N CYS A 31 46.56 14.29 20.32
CA CYS A 31 47.31 15.55 20.43
C CYS A 31 46.33 16.73 20.52
N GLU A 32 46.09 17.20 21.73
CA GLU A 32 45.80 18.62 22.01
C GLU A 32 47.08 19.44 21.73
N PRO A 33 47.03 20.73 21.35
CA PRO A 33 46.88 21.76 22.40
C PRO A 33 46.22 23.11 21.98
N THR A 34 45.21 23.50 22.75
CA THR A 34 45.12 24.73 23.58
C THR A 34 45.06 26.18 23.03
N TRP A 35 44.26 26.95 23.79
CA TRP A 35 44.21 28.41 24.08
C TRP A 35 43.76 29.41 23.00
N ALA A 36 42.53 29.93 23.15
CA ALA A 36 42.28 31.34 23.53
C ALA A 36 40.77 31.68 23.59
N GLY A 37 40.37 32.43 24.63
CA GLY A 37 39.49 33.59 24.41
C GLY A 37 38.00 33.51 24.73
N SER A 38 37.67 33.71 26.01
CA SER A 38 36.58 34.58 26.53
C SER A 38 35.08 34.24 26.40
N PRO A 39 34.26 34.78 27.33
CA PRO A 39 32.92 34.30 27.65
C PRO A 39 31.81 35.08 26.96
N PHE A 40 30.58 34.57 27.09
CA PHE A 40 29.29 35.12 26.61
C PHE A 40 28.86 34.74 25.19
N LEU A 41 28.27 33.55 25.04
CA LEU A 41 27.16 33.37 24.11
C LEU A 41 26.08 32.48 24.75
N HIS A 42 25.03 33.15 25.21
CA HIS A 42 23.62 32.75 25.20
C HIS A 42 23.31 31.25 25.10
N ARG A 43 22.86 30.68 26.23
CA ARG A 43 22.14 29.42 26.30
C ARG A 43 20.90 29.50 25.40
N PRO A 44 20.77 28.72 24.31
CA PRO A 44 19.51 28.63 23.62
C PRO A 44 18.51 27.92 24.55
N PRO A 45 17.26 28.40 24.67
CA PRO A 45 16.24 27.65 25.38
C PRO A 45 16.04 26.33 24.64
N THR A 46 16.18 25.22 25.36
CA THR A 46 15.70 23.91 24.91
C THR A 46 14.20 24.05 24.67
N ARG A 47 13.81 24.29 23.41
CA ARG A 47 12.42 24.14 22.99
C ARG A 47 12.05 22.70 23.29
N PRO A 48 10.93 22.42 23.99
CA PRO A 48 10.44 21.06 24.06
C PRO A 48 10.29 20.57 22.61
N MET A 49 10.92 19.44 22.29
CA MET A 49 10.60 18.72 21.07
C MET A 49 9.11 18.40 21.16
N VAL A 50 8.30 19.16 20.42
CA VAL A 50 6.92 18.78 20.16
C VAL A 50 7.03 17.45 19.44
N THR A 51 6.73 16.38 20.17
CA THR A 51 6.53 15.07 19.58
C THR A 51 5.43 15.27 18.54
N MET A 52 5.78 15.15 17.26
CA MET A 52 4.82 15.21 16.17
C MET A 52 3.91 14.00 16.33
N THR A 53 2.86 14.15 17.13
CA THR A 53 1.75 13.21 17.17
C THR A 53 1.22 13.15 15.75
N ARG A 54 1.41 11.99 15.11
CA ARG A 54 0.88 11.59 13.80
C ARG A 54 -0.35 12.42 13.47
N SER A 55 -0.19 13.35 12.52
CA SER A 55 -1.24 14.23 12.04
C SER A 55 -2.49 13.37 11.84
N LYS A 56 -3.53 13.60 12.65
CA LYS A 56 -4.84 13.02 12.38
C LYS A 56 -5.28 13.66 11.07
N THR A 57 -5.08 12.95 9.97
CA THR A 57 -5.60 13.35 8.66
C THR A 57 -7.09 13.59 8.83
N PHE A 58 -7.57 14.69 8.26
CA PHE A 58 -8.95 15.11 8.34
C PHE A 58 -9.87 13.96 7.89
N GLN A 59 -10.54 13.32 8.84
CA GLN A 59 -11.47 12.25 8.53
C GLN A 59 -12.72 12.90 7.93
N ALA A 60 -12.96 12.66 6.64
CA ALA A 60 -14.18 13.11 6.01
C ALA A 60 -15.36 12.32 6.60
N TYR A 61 -16.24 13.02 7.31
CA TYR A 61 -17.50 12.45 7.80
C TYR A 61 -18.56 12.68 6.74
N LEU A 62 -19.19 11.59 6.29
CA LEU A 62 -20.30 11.64 5.35
C LEU A 62 -21.58 12.03 6.11
N PRO A 63 -22.47 12.86 5.55
CA PRO A 63 -23.68 13.31 6.24
C PRO A 63 -24.55 12.12 6.70
N SER A 64 -25.04 12.20 7.93
CA SER A 64 -25.65 11.13 8.72
C SER A 64 -26.99 10.55 8.21
N CYS A 65 -27.48 11.00 7.05
CA CYS A 65 -28.75 10.54 6.47
C CYS A 65 -28.59 9.38 5.47
N HIS A 66 -27.36 9.08 5.04
CA HIS A 66 -27.13 8.09 3.99
C HIS A 66 -26.65 6.77 4.58
N ARG A 67 -27.13 5.65 4.01
CA ARG A 67 -26.56 4.33 4.24
C ARG A 67 -25.07 4.38 3.91
N THR A 68 -24.21 4.07 4.87
CA THR A 68 -22.76 4.19 4.72
C THR A 68 -22.08 2.84 4.77
N TYR A 69 -20.93 2.79 4.11
CA TYR A 69 -20.00 1.69 4.18
C TYR A 69 -18.74 2.12 4.93
N SER A 70 -18.31 1.30 5.89
CA SER A 70 -17.18 1.62 6.77
C SER A 70 -16.17 0.47 6.84
N CYS A 71 -14.92 0.79 7.14
CA CYS A 71 -13.87 -0.20 7.36
C CYS A 71 -14.22 -1.08 8.56
N ILE A 72 -14.09 -2.41 8.39
CA ILE A 72 -14.41 -3.37 9.45
C ILE A 72 -13.53 -3.22 10.70
N HIS A 73 -12.27 -2.82 10.54
CA HIS A 73 -11.29 -2.79 11.63
C HIS A 73 -11.31 -1.51 12.46
N CYS A 74 -11.48 -0.35 11.82
CA CYS A 74 -11.37 0.95 12.49
C CYS A 74 -12.62 1.83 12.37
N ARG A 75 -13.66 1.34 11.67
CA ARG A 75 -14.92 2.06 11.47
C ARG A 75 -14.81 3.38 10.72
N ALA A 76 -13.67 3.66 10.07
CA ALA A 76 -13.55 4.79 9.17
C ALA A 76 -14.54 4.64 8.01
N HIS A 77 -15.31 5.69 7.70
CA HIS A 77 -16.20 5.69 6.53
C HIS A 77 -15.40 5.54 5.25
N LEU A 78 -15.87 4.70 4.34
CA LEU A 78 -15.23 4.43 3.05
C LEU A 78 -16.06 4.99 1.91
N ALA A 79 -17.37 4.77 1.90
CA ALA A 79 -18.24 5.24 0.83
C ALA A 79 -19.69 5.41 1.28
N ASN A 80 -20.42 6.26 0.57
CA ASN A 80 -21.88 6.32 0.66
C ASN A 80 -22.51 5.22 -0.19
N HIS A 81 -23.75 4.84 0.13
CA HIS A 81 -24.54 3.96 -0.72
C HIS A 81 -24.79 4.53 -2.12
N ASP A 82 -24.94 5.86 -2.22
CA ASP A 82 -25.22 6.53 -3.50
C ASP A 82 -24.02 6.46 -4.46
N GLU A 83 -22.81 6.21 -3.95
CA GLU A 83 -21.61 5.98 -4.77
C GLU A 83 -21.51 4.55 -5.29
N LEU A 84 -22.40 3.64 -4.87
CA LEU A 84 -22.38 2.24 -5.30
C LEU A 84 -22.86 2.11 -6.75
N ILE A 85 -21.99 1.58 -7.61
CA ILE A 85 -22.29 1.34 -9.02
C ILE A 85 -22.82 -0.09 -9.23
N SER A 86 -22.13 -1.09 -8.67
CA SER A 86 -22.49 -2.49 -8.92
C SER A 86 -22.05 -3.41 -7.78
N LYS A 87 -22.88 -4.42 -7.51
CA LYS A 87 -22.65 -5.47 -6.52
C LYS A 87 -22.14 -6.77 -7.13
N SER A 88 -21.98 -6.83 -8.46
CA SER A 88 -21.69 -8.04 -9.23
C SER A 88 -20.19 -8.25 -9.48
N PHE A 89 -19.34 -7.76 -8.57
CA PHE A 89 -17.89 -7.93 -8.66
C PHE A 89 -17.41 -8.98 -7.65
N GLN A 90 -16.22 -9.52 -7.93
CA GLN A 90 -15.54 -10.49 -7.10
C GLN A 90 -14.08 -10.10 -6.98
N GLY A 91 -13.50 -10.36 -5.82
CA GLY A 91 -12.08 -10.30 -5.57
C GLY A 91 -11.55 -11.62 -5.01
N SER A 92 -10.30 -11.60 -4.58
CA SER A 92 -9.62 -12.75 -4.00
C SER A 92 -10.32 -13.30 -2.75
N GLN A 93 -11.00 -12.45 -1.98
CA GLN A 93 -11.69 -12.82 -0.74
C GLN A 93 -13.21 -12.96 -0.91
N GLY A 94 -13.68 -13.09 -2.15
CA GLY A 94 -15.09 -13.34 -2.46
C GLY A 94 -15.78 -12.13 -3.08
N ARG A 95 -17.00 -11.79 -2.61
CA ARG A 95 -17.80 -10.71 -3.21
C ARG A 95 -17.16 -9.34 -2.97
N ALA A 96 -17.22 -8.49 -3.98
CA ALA A 96 -16.72 -7.13 -3.93
C ALA A 96 -17.69 -6.18 -4.63
N TYR A 97 -17.68 -4.91 -4.25
CA TYR A 97 -18.54 -3.87 -4.81
C TYR A 97 -17.72 -2.82 -5.55
N LEU A 98 -18.29 -2.33 -6.66
CA LEU A 98 -17.73 -1.23 -7.44
C LEU A 98 -18.36 0.09 -7.00
N PHE A 99 -17.52 1.05 -6.65
CA PHE A 99 -17.89 2.39 -6.22
C PHE A 99 -17.34 3.44 -7.18
N ASN A 100 -18.11 4.52 -7.34
CA ASN A 100 -17.69 5.69 -8.08
C ASN A 100 -16.62 6.49 -7.33
N SER A 101 -16.87 6.79 -6.05
CA SER A 101 -15.94 7.49 -5.17
C SER A 101 -15.80 6.80 -3.80
N VAL A 102 -14.61 6.90 -3.22
CA VAL A 102 -14.25 6.34 -1.90
C VAL A 102 -13.38 7.36 -1.14
N VAL A 103 -13.62 7.51 0.16
CA VAL A 103 -12.90 8.42 1.06
C VAL A 103 -12.08 7.65 2.10
N ASN A 104 -11.13 8.33 2.75
CA ASN A 104 -10.25 7.77 3.78
C ASN A 104 -9.46 6.54 3.30
N VAL A 105 -9.08 6.54 2.02
CA VAL A 105 -8.25 5.49 1.39
C VAL A 105 -7.00 6.08 0.76
N GLY A 106 -5.88 5.41 0.96
CA GLY A 106 -4.64 5.65 0.22
C GLY A 106 -4.53 4.66 -0.93
N CYS A 107 -3.86 5.08 -2.00
CA CYS A 107 -3.56 4.22 -3.15
C CYS A 107 -2.08 3.82 -3.13
N GLY A 108 -1.80 2.56 -3.44
CA GLY A 108 -0.46 2.06 -3.75
C GLY A 108 -0.01 2.44 -5.16
N PRO A 109 1.16 1.94 -5.60
CA PRO A 109 1.58 2.08 -6.99
C PRO A 109 0.61 1.35 -7.93
N ALA A 110 0.47 1.88 -9.14
CA ALA A 110 -0.29 1.21 -10.19
C ALA A 110 0.52 0.06 -10.79
N GLU A 111 -0.12 -1.10 -10.92
CA GLU A 111 0.46 -2.32 -11.47
C GLU A 111 -0.48 -2.91 -12.53
N GLU A 112 0.11 -3.45 -13.61
CA GLU A 112 -0.66 -4.13 -14.64
C GLU A 112 -1.02 -5.56 -14.20
N ARG A 113 -2.32 -5.90 -14.30
CA ARG A 113 -2.85 -7.20 -13.91
C ARG A 113 -3.85 -7.69 -14.96
N VAL A 114 -3.76 -8.97 -15.31
CA VAL A 114 -4.75 -9.63 -16.15
C VAL A 114 -5.91 -10.08 -15.27
N LEU A 115 -7.08 -9.48 -15.48
CA LEU A 115 -8.32 -9.81 -14.79
C LEU A 115 -9.25 -10.58 -15.76
N LEU A 116 -10.39 -11.05 -15.26
CA LEU A 116 -11.36 -11.79 -16.06
C LEU A 116 -11.78 -11.03 -17.34
N THR A 117 -11.87 -9.70 -17.27
CA THR A 117 -12.26 -8.84 -18.38
C THR A 117 -11.07 -8.27 -19.17
N GLY A 118 -9.89 -8.88 -19.07
CA GLY A 118 -8.69 -8.45 -19.79
C GLY A 118 -7.65 -7.73 -18.95
N LEU A 119 -6.67 -7.11 -19.61
CA LEU A 119 -5.56 -6.38 -18.99
C LEU A 119 -6.03 -5.03 -18.41
N HIS A 120 -5.63 -4.73 -17.18
CA HIS A 120 -5.91 -3.47 -16.50
C HIS A 120 -4.68 -3.00 -15.72
N ALA A 121 -4.46 -1.69 -15.64
CA ALA A 121 -3.58 -1.11 -14.62
C ALA A 121 -4.43 -0.79 -13.39
N VAL A 122 -4.09 -1.36 -12.25
CA VAL A 122 -4.82 -1.22 -10.98
C VAL A 122 -3.87 -0.85 -9.85
N ALA A 123 -4.36 -0.08 -8.89
CA ALA A 123 -3.61 0.29 -7.69
C ALA A 123 -4.32 -0.28 -6.46
N ASP A 124 -3.58 -0.96 -5.58
CA ASP A 124 -4.17 -1.45 -4.33
C ASP A 124 -4.59 -0.28 -3.44
N ILE A 125 -5.74 -0.39 -2.79
CA ILE A 125 -6.23 0.63 -1.85
C ILE A 125 -6.20 0.10 -0.43
N TYR A 126 -5.83 0.98 0.49
CA TYR A 126 -5.77 0.68 1.91
C TYR A 126 -6.43 1.78 2.73
N CYS A 127 -7.04 1.41 3.85
CA CYS A 127 -7.62 2.38 4.77
C CYS A 127 -6.53 3.32 5.31
N GLU A 128 -6.73 4.64 5.21
CA GLU A 128 -5.73 5.58 5.71
C GLU A 128 -5.52 5.50 7.23
N ASN A 129 -6.57 5.13 7.97
CA ASN A 129 -6.55 5.06 9.43
C ASN A 129 -5.79 3.82 9.95
N CYS A 130 -6.20 2.62 9.51
CA CYS A 130 -5.65 1.35 10.03
C CYS A 130 -4.70 0.62 9.08
N LYS A 131 -4.52 1.13 7.85
CA LYS A 131 -3.65 0.56 6.80
C LYS A 131 -4.04 -0.83 6.31
N THR A 132 -5.22 -1.34 6.67
CA THR A 132 -5.75 -2.57 6.10
C THR A 132 -6.03 -2.40 4.61
N THR A 133 -5.58 -3.36 3.79
CA THR A 133 -5.94 -3.45 2.37
C THR A 133 -7.45 -3.68 2.23
N LEU A 134 -8.09 -2.88 1.38
CA LEU A 134 -9.55 -2.92 1.20
C LEU A 134 -9.97 -3.50 -0.16
N GLY A 135 -9.10 -3.37 -1.16
CA GLY A 135 -9.35 -3.75 -2.55
C GLY A 135 -8.42 -3.00 -3.49
N TRP A 136 -8.92 -2.55 -4.64
CA TRP A 136 -8.11 -1.83 -5.64
C TRP A 136 -8.91 -0.76 -6.40
N LYS A 137 -8.20 0.20 -6.99
CA LYS A 137 -8.72 1.21 -7.91
C LYS A 137 -8.29 0.85 -9.34
N TYR A 138 -9.16 1.04 -10.31
CA TYR A 138 -8.80 0.96 -11.73
C TYR A 138 -8.15 2.27 -12.17
N GLU A 139 -6.87 2.24 -12.52
CA GLU A 139 -6.17 3.38 -13.10
C GLU A 139 -6.34 3.42 -14.61
N HIS A 140 -6.25 2.25 -15.27
CA HIS A 140 -6.42 2.13 -16.71
C HIS A 140 -7.05 0.80 -17.11
N ALA A 141 -7.90 0.82 -18.12
CA ALA A 141 -8.43 -0.34 -18.81
C ALA A 141 -8.02 -0.27 -20.28
N PHE A 142 -7.38 -1.32 -20.80
CA PHE A 142 -6.87 -1.30 -22.18
C PHE A 142 -7.95 -1.57 -23.23
N GLU A 143 -9.04 -2.23 -22.83
CA GLU A 143 -10.19 -2.49 -23.69
C GLU A 143 -11.24 -1.38 -23.56
N SER A 144 -11.73 -0.86 -24.69
CA SER A 144 -12.73 0.22 -24.74
C SER A 144 -14.03 -0.15 -23.98
N SER A 145 -14.44 -1.42 -24.05
CA SER A 145 -15.61 -1.95 -23.35
C SER A 145 -15.50 -1.88 -21.82
N GLN A 146 -14.27 -1.76 -21.30
CA GLN A 146 -13.97 -1.71 -19.87
C GLN A 146 -13.62 -0.31 -19.36
N LYS A 147 -13.54 0.70 -20.24
CA LYS A 147 -13.19 2.09 -19.88
C LYS A 147 -14.08 2.70 -18.82
N TYR A 148 -15.34 2.26 -18.74
CA TYR A 148 -16.23 2.69 -17.67
C TYR A 148 -15.69 2.38 -16.27
N LYS A 149 -14.72 1.47 -16.09
CA LYS A 149 -14.14 1.14 -14.79
C LYS A 149 -13.07 2.14 -14.33
N GLU A 150 -12.46 2.88 -15.25
CA GLU A 150 -11.34 3.78 -14.92
C GLU A 150 -11.75 4.82 -13.87
N GLY A 151 -10.86 5.06 -12.90
CA GLY A 151 -11.10 5.94 -11.76
C GLY A 151 -11.96 5.35 -10.65
N LYS A 152 -12.57 4.17 -10.85
CA LYS A 152 -13.50 3.55 -9.89
C LYS A 152 -12.79 2.58 -8.96
N PHE A 153 -13.46 2.28 -7.85
CA PHE A 153 -12.89 1.55 -6.73
C PHE A 153 -13.63 0.24 -6.50
N ILE A 154 -12.88 -0.82 -6.26
CA ILE A 154 -13.37 -2.10 -5.76
C ILE A 154 -13.03 -2.20 -4.28
N ILE A 155 -14.05 -2.49 -3.46
CA ILE A 155 -13.86 -2.84 -2.05
C ILE A 155 -14.45 -4.23 -1.81
N GLU A 156 -13.66 -5.12 -1.24
CA GLU A 156 -14.09 -6.47 -0.86
C GLU A 156 -14.97 -6.41 0.40
N LEU A 157 -16.05 -7.21 0.42
CA LEU A 157 -16.98 -7.24 1.55
C LEU A 157 -16.34 -7.74 2.84
N ALA A 158 -15.27 -8.53 2.73
CA ALA A 158 -14.50 -9.00 3.89
C ALA A 158 -13.89 -7.85 4.71
N HIS A 159 -13.68 -6.68 4.09
CA HIS A 159 -13.02 -5.53 4.71
C HIS A 159 -13.96 -4.36 5.00
N MET A 160 -15.27 -4.54 4.78
CA MET A 160 -16.26 -3.47 4.83
C MET A 160 -17.54 -3.91 5.54
N ILE A 161 -18.07 -3.02 6.37
CA ILE A 161 -19.36 -3.18 7.04
C ILE A 161 -20.35 -2.12 6.53
N LYS A 162 -21.63 -2.40 6.74
CA LYS A 162 -22.75 -1.53 6.41
C LYS A 162 -23.27 -0.89 7.70
N ASP A 163 -23.13 0.42 7.85
CA ASP A 163 -23.62 1.15 9.02
C ASP A 163 -24.99 1.81 8.71
N ASN A 164 -25.86 1.84 9.73
CA ASN A 164 -27.10 2.63 9.86
C ASN A 164 -28.12 2.60 8.69
N GLY A 165 -29.26 1.92 8.89
CA GLY A 165 -30.48 2.11 8.07
C GLY A 165 -30.60 1.23 6.83
N TRP A 166 -30.22 -0.03 6.94
CA TRP A 166 -30.30 -1.01 5.84
C TRP A 166 -31.59 -1.86 5.83
N ASP A 167 -32.60 -1.47 6.62
CA ASP A 167 -33.94 -2.08 6.63
C ASP A 167 -34.74 -1.77 5.36
#